data_AF-A0A1S9TUT3-F1
#
_entry.id   AF-A0A1S9TUT3-F1
#
_cell.length_a   1.000
_cell.length_b   1.000
_cell.length_c   1.000
_cell.angle_alpha   90.00
_cell.angle_beta   90.00
_cell.angle_gamma   90.00
#
_symmetry.space_group_name_H-M   'P 1'
#
loop_
_entity.id
_entity.type
_entity.pdbx_description
1 polymer ?
#
loop_
_entity_poly.entity_id
_entity_poly.type
_entity_poly.pdbx_seq_one_letter_code
_entity_poly.pdbx_strand_id
1 'polypeptide(L)'
;MLANYSPEKILKTTYETKMISSGDNYPTLKISGTNLQYLLVMLHLGIESNTIKTKLNWTNEEFEKQMHALELGGLLNETGGSYYPTCMVITANEGEKLYNLCESLIKTTLNIIEKHSNQIDAMSKRIETFNHLPKESYSLLLYSDVKNHL
;
A
#
# COMPACT_ATOMS: atom_id res chain seq x y z
N MET A 1 -13.35 18.81 -4.59
CA MET A 1 -13.00 19.50 -3.33
C MET A 1 -11.85 18.75 -2.71
N LEU A 2 -10.67 19.35 -2.62
CA LEU A 2 -9.63 18.89 -1.69
C LEU A 2 -10.27 19.03 -0.31
N ALA A 3 -10.51 17.90 0.38
CA ALA A 3 -10.93 18.00 1.76
C ALA A 3 -9.85 18.80 2.51
N ASN A 4 -10.26 19.75 3.35
CA ASN A 4 -9.34 20.54 4.16
C ASN A 4 -8.65 19.62 5.17
N TYR A 5 -7.59 18.94 4.75
CA TYR A 5 -6.76 18.12 5.62
C TYR A 5 -5.78 19.06 6.31
N SER A 6 -6.04 19.32 7.60
CA SER A 6 -5.07 20.02 8.43
C SER A 6 -4.03 19.03 8.97
N PRO A 7 -2.76 19.42 9.10
CA PRO A 7 -1.73 18.57 9.67
C PRO A 7 -2.08 18.03 11.09
N GLU A 8 -2.84 18.79 11.89
CA GLU A 8 -3.36 18.34 13.20
C GLU A 8 -4.26 17.10 13.08
N LYS A 9 -5.14 17.10 12.08
CA LYS A 9 -6.06 16.00 11.84
C LYS A 9 -5.31 14.76 11.37
N ILE A 10 -4.27 14.95 10.55
CA ILE A 10 -3.42 13.87 10.05
C ILE A 10 -2.74 13.14 11.22
N LEU A 11 -2.14 13.86 12.17
CA LEU A 11 -1.46 13.26 13.32
C LEU A 11 -2.39 12.54 14.32
N LYS A 12 -3.68 12.90 14.35
CA LYS A 12 -4.68 12.26 15.22
C LYS A 12 -5.37 11.06 14.54
N THR A 13 -5.09 10.82 13.27
CA THR A 13 -5.71 9.75 12.50
C THR A 13 -4.87 8.47 12.63
N THR A 14 -5.53 7.34 12.84
CA THR A 14 -4.90 6.02 12.82
C THR A 14 -4.74 5.56 11.37
N TYR A 15 -3.54 5.14 10.99
CA TYR A 15 -3.24 4.60 9.67
C TYR A 15 -2.92 3.11 9.76
N GLU A 16 -3.51 2.33 8.87
CA GLU A 16 -3.09 0.96 8.64
C GLU A 16 -1.87 0.97 7.73
N THR A 17 -0.74 0.42 8.20
CA THR A 17 0.48 0.31 7.39
C THR A 17 0.70 -1.15 7.04
N LYS A 18 0.68 -1.48 5.75
CA LYS A 18 0.99 -2.82 5.24
C LYS A 18 2.27 -2.77 4.41
N MET A 19 3.27 -3.55 4.81
CA MET A 19 4.45 -3.81 4.00
C MET A 19 4.49 -5.31 3.70
N ILE A 20 4.46 -5.67 2.41
CA ILE A 20 4.44 -7.07 1.97
C ILE A 20 5.83 -7.73 2.14
N SER A 21 6.89 -6.92 2.22
CA SER A 21 8.23 -7.36 2.59
C SER A 21 8.60 -6.77 3.96
N SER A 22 8.78 -7.63 4.96
CA SER A 22 9.16 -7.26 6.33
C SER A 22 10.32 -8.10 6.87
N GLY A 23 11.31 -8.42 6.03
CA GLY A 23 12.58 -9.07 6.38
C GLY A 23 13.79 -8.14 6.16
N ASP A 24 15.00 -8.68 6.04
CA ASP A 24 16.25 -7.97 5.63
C ASP A 24 16.24 -7.47 4.16
N ASN A 25 15.06 -7.11 3.67
CA ASN A 25 14.83 -6.65 2.31
C ASN A 25 14.50 -5.17 2.35
N TYR A 26 15.13 -4.41 1.44
CA TYR A 26 14.90 -2.99 1.29
C TYR A 26 13.41 -2.65 1.10
N PRO A 27 12.94 -1.52 1.64
CA PRO A 27 13.68 -0.55 2.45
C PRO A 27 13.81 -0.97 3.93
N THR A 28 14.97 -0.75 4.54
CA THR A 28 15.24 -0.96 5.98
C THR A 28 14.56 0.07 6.90
N LEU A 29 13.75 0.96 6.32
CA LEU A 29 13.07 2.05 7.00
C LEU A 29 11.81 1.56 7.69
N LYS A 30 11.74 1.78 9.01
CA LYS A 30 10.53 1.54 9.78
C LYS A 30 9.54 2.68 9.57
N ILE A 31 8.55 2.47 8.71
CA ILE A 31 7.47 3.44 8.47
C ILE A 31 6.40 3.38 9.57
N SER A 32 5.94 2.17 9.90
CA SER A 32 4.85 1.98 10.87
C SER A 32 5.23 2.44 12.27
N GLY A 33 4.39 3.28 12.87
CA GLY A 33 4.56 3.80 14.22
C GLY A 33 5.68 4.85 14.34
N THR A 34 6.17 5.39 13.23
CA THR A 34 7.13 6.50 13.21
C THR A 34 6.54 7.73 12.53
N ASN A 35 7.20 8.89 12.65
CA ASN A 35 6.75 10.10 11.98
C ASN A 35 6.82 10.02 10.45
N LEU A 36 7.51 9.01 9.88
CA LEU A 36 7.58 8.80 8.45
C LEU A 36 6.20 8.47 7.84
N GLN A 37 5.34 7.77 8.57
CA GLN A 37 3.97 7.50 8.08
C GLN A 37 3.20 8.81 7.86
N TYR A 38 3.36 9.79 8.76
CA TYR A 38 2.68 11.08 8.66
C TYR A 38 3.31 11.95 7.57
N LEU A 39 4.64 11.92 7.44
CA LEU A 39 5.35 12.60 6.35
C LEU A 39 4.81 12.15 4.99
N LEU A 40 4.73 10.83 4.74
CA LEU A 40 4.22 10.29 3.48
C LEU A 40 2.78 10.71 3.20
N VAL A 41 1.91 10.72 4.22
CA VAL A 41 0.52 11.20 4.08
C VAL A 41 0.46 12.70 3.78
N MET A 42 1.28 13.51 4.45
CA MET A 42 1.31 14.96 4.22
C MET A 42 1.82 15.30 2.82
N LEU A 43 2.83 14.58 2.33
CA LEU A 43 3.35 14.71 0.96
C LEU A 43 2.31 14.29 -0.09
N HIS A 44 1.62 13.16 0.13
CA HIS A 44 0.50 12.70 -0.73
C HIS A 44 -0.61 13.77 -0.86
N LEU A 45 -0.88 14.49 0.23
CA LEU A 45 -1.89 15.55 0.28
C LEU A 45 -1.38 16.91 -0.21
N GLY A 46 -0.11 17.01 -0.62
CA GLY A 46 0.48 18.25 -1.13
C GLY A 46 0.73 19.33 -0.07
N ILE A 47 0.93 18.94 1.20
CA ILE A 47 1.25 19.89 2.27
C ILE A 47 2.70 20.38 2.10
N GLU A 48 2.90 21.70 2.21
CA GLU A 48 4.22 22.32 2.04
C GLU A 48 5.24 21.87 3.10
N SER A 49 6.49 21.67 2.69
CA SER A 49 7.60 21.22 3.55
C SER A 49 7.78 22.05 4.81
N ASN A 50 7.63 23.39 4.75
CA ASN A 50 7.73 24.22 5.96
C ASN A 50 6.64 23.91 6.98
N THR A 51 5.40 23.72 6.52
CA THR A 51 4.28 23.32 7.37
C THR A 51 4.53 21.93 7.98
N ILE A 52 5.05 20.98 7.21
CA ILE A 52 5.40 19.63 7.69
C ILE A 52 6.47 19.71 8.79
N LYS A 53 7.57 20.43 8.55
CA LYS A 53 8.68 20.60 9.50
C LYS A 53 8.19 21.16 10.83
N THR A 54 7.44 22.25 10.79
CA THR A 54 6.86 22.86 12.00
C THR A 54 5.95 21.87 12.72
N LYS A 55 5.14 21.08 11.98
CA LYS A 55 4.19 20.17 12.61
C LYS A 55 4.85 18.96 13.25
N LEU A 56 5.89 18.42 12.63
CA LEU A 56 6.64 17.28 13.14
C LEU A 56 7.75 17.69 14.12
N ASN A 57 7.88 18.99 14.40
CA ASN A 57 8.94 19.57 15.21
C ASN A 57 10.34 19.15 14.73
N TRP A 58 10.54 19.21 13.41
CA TRP A 58 11.79 18.86 12.76
C TRP A 58 12.55 20.11 12.31
N THR A 59 13.86 20.06 12.51
CA THR A 59 14.81 20.97 11.87
C THR A 59 14.88 20.71 10.37
N ASN A 60 15.48 21.65 9.62
CA ASN A 60 15.75 21.43 8.20
C ASN A 60 16.65 20.19 8.00
N GLU A 61 17.69 20.03 8.81
CA GLU A 61 18.62 18.89 8.69
C GLU A 61 17.92 17.55 8.94
N GLU A 62 17.06 17.46 9.95
CA GLU A 62 16.27 16.26 10.20
C GLU A 62 15.31 15.97 9.05
N PHE A 63 14.64 16.98 8.52
CA PHE A 63 13.74 16.81 7.38
C PHE A 63 14.48 16.29 6.16
N GLU A 64 15.57 16.94 5.75
CA GLU A 64 16.38 16.52 4.61
C GLU A 64 16.94 15.09 4.80
N LYS A 65 17.36 14.75 6.02
CA LYS A 65 17.80 13.40 6.35
C LYS A 65 16.69 12.35 6.14
N GLN A 66 15.45 12.65 6.54
CA GLN A 66 14.33 11.74 6.32
C GLN A 66 13.94 11.65 4.85
N MET A 67 13.91 12.78 4.13
CA MET A 67 13.61 12.83 2.70
C MET A 67 14.62 11.99 1.91
N HIS A 68 15.91 12.22 2.11
CA HIS A 68 16.99 11.46 1.48
C HIS A 68 16.92 9.97 1.81
N ALA A 69 16.58 9.60 3.04
CA ALA A 69 16.41 8.20 3.40
C ALA A 69 15.24 7.55 2.64
N LEU A 70 14.10 8.23 2.51
CA LEU A 70 12.95 7.75 1.74
C LEU A 70 13.26 7.64 0.25
N GLU A 71 14.01 8.59 -0.34
CA GLU A 71 14.46 8.53 -1.73
C GLU A 71 15.40 7.34 -1.98
N LEU A 72 16.42 7.16 -1.12
CA LEU A 72 17.30 5.99 -1.19
C LEU A 72 16.53 4.67 -1.03
N GLY A 73 15.48 4.67 -0.21
CA GLY A 73 14.57 3.55 -0.04
C GLY A 73 13.62 3.33 -1.23
N GLY A 74 13.66 4.18 -2.25
CA GLY A 74 12.75 4.14 -3.39
C GLY A 74 11.29 4.43 -3.02
N LEU A 75 11.04 5.05 -1.86
CA LEU A 75 9.72 5.38 -1.31
C LEU A 75 9.25 6.80 -1.67
N LEU A 76 10.14 7.59 -2.25
CA LEU A 76 9.90 8.97 -2.66
C LEU A 76 10.51 9.22 -4.03
N ASN A 77 9.86 10.06 -4.83
CA ASN A 77 10.41 10.57 -6.07
C ASN A 77 10.19 12.09 -6.15
N GLU A 78 11.15 12.81 -6.71
CA GLU A 78 11.02 14.23 -7.00
C GLU A 78 10.56 14.42 -8.46
N THR A 79 9.56 15.26 -8.68
CA THR A 79 9.13 15.64 -10.03
C THR A 79 8.74 17.10 -10.03
N GLY A 80 9.45 17.91 -10.81
CA GLY A 80 9.18 19.35 -10.95
C GLY A 80 9.33 20.14 -9.65
N GLY A 81 10.29 19.77 -8.78
CA GLY A 81 10.53 20.43 -7.50
C GLY A 81 9.55 20.05 -6.39
N SER A 82 8.70 19.05 -6.62
CA SER A 82 7.76 18.51 -5.63
C SER A 82 8.05 17.03 -5.38
N TYR A 83 7.93 16.64 -4.12
CA TYR A 83 8.16 15.26 -3.69
C TYR A 83 6.85 14.49 -3.60
N TYR A 84 6.85 13.27 -4.13
CA TYR A 84 5.69 12.39 -4.14
C TYR A 84 6.05 11.00 -3.60
N PRO A 85 5.24 10.43 -2.70
CA PRO A 85 5.38 9.03 -2.30
C PRO A 85 5.23 8.11 -3.52
N THR A 86 6.17 7.17 -3.68
CA THR A 86 6.06 6.09 -4.67
C THR A 86 5.33 4.88 -4.11
N CYS A 87 5.30 4.75 -2.77
CA CYS A 87 4.43 3.80 -2.10
C CYS A 87 2.98 4.28 -2.17
N MET A 88 2.06 3.31 -2.23
CA MET A 88 0.64 3.59 -2.27
C MET A 88 0.17 4.20 -0.94
N VAL A 89 -0.27 5.47 -0.98
CA VAL A 89 -0.94 6.15 0.12
C VAL A 89 -2.40 6.35 -0.29
N ILE A 90 -3.33 5.73 0.44
CA ILE A 90 -4.76 5.79 0.13
C ILE A 90 -5.50 6.31 1.37
N THR A 91 -6.16 7.45 1.21
CA THR A 91 -7.13 7.94 2.19
C THR A 91 -8.43 7.16 2.11
N ALA A 92 -9.25 7.18 3.17
CA ALA A 92 -10.56 6.52 3.17
C ALA A 92 -11.46 6.93 1.99
N ASN A 93 -11.46 8.22 1.63
CA ASN A 93 -12.23 8.74 0.50
C ASN A 93 -11.67 8.26 -0.86
N GLU A 94 -10.35 8.16 -1.01
CA GLU A 94 -9.75 7.55 -2.21
C GLU A 94 -10.05 6.05 -2.28
N GLY A 95 -10.05 5.37 -1.12
CA GLY A 95 -10.41 3.96 -1.01
C GLY A 95 -11.85 3.71 -1.44
N GLU A 96 -12.80 4.55 -1.03
CA GLU A 96 -14.20 4.47 -1.46
C GLU A 96 -14.32 4.67 -2.98
N LYS A 97 -13.62 5.66 -3.55
CA LYS A 97 -13.60 5.88 -4.99
C LYS A 97 -13.00 4.70 -5.75
N LEU A 98 -11.88 4.16 -5.27
CA LEU A 98 -11.23 3.00 -5.85
C LEU A 98 -12.15 1.77 -5.79
N TYR A 99 -12.81 1.56 -4.65
CA TYR A 99 -13.79 0.48 -4.49
C TYR A 99 -14.94 0.61 -5.50
N ASN A 100 -15.54 1.79 -5.61
CA ASN A 100 -16.64 2.04 -6.54
C ASN A 100 -16.22 1.87 -8.00
N LEU A 101 -14.99 2.29 -8.36
CA LEU A 101 -14.42 2.08 -9.69
C LEU A 101 -14.27 0.58 -10.00
N CYS A 102 -13.82 -0.19 -9.01
CA CYS A 102 -13.55 -1.62 -9.16
C CYS A 102 -14.78 -2.50 -8.92
N GLU A 103 -15.89 -1.98 -8.39
CA GLU A 103 -17.02 -2.80 -7.91
C GLU A 103 -17.56 -3.74 -9.00
N SER A 104 -17.75 -3.23 -10.21
CA SER A 104 -18.23 -4.01 -11.35
C SER A 104 -17.25 -5.11 -11.77
N LEU A 105 -15.94 -4.83 -11.73
CA LEU A 105 -14.87 -5.78 -12.01
C LEU A 105 -14.77 -6.86 -10.94
N ILE A 106 -14.92 -6.47 -9.67
CA ILE A 106 -14.92 -7.38 -8.52
C ILE A 106 -16.10 -8.35 -8.64
N LYS A 107 -17.32 -7.85 -8.87
CA LYS A 107 -18.52 -8.70 -9.04
C LYS A 107 -18.37 -9.67 -10.21
N THR A 108 -17.87 -9.18 -11.34
CA THR A 108 -17.65 -10.01 -12.53
C THR A 108 -16.62 -11.11 -12.26
N THR A 109 -15.50 -10.76 -11.64
CA THR A 109 -14.43 -11.70 -11.28
C THR A 109 -14.93 -12.76 -10.28
N LEU A 110 -15.67 -12.35 -9.25
CA LEU A 110 -16.24 -13.27 -8.26
C LEU A 110 -17.20 -14.27 -8.91
N ASN A 111 -18.09 -13.82 -9.80
CA ASN A 111 -19.01 -14.70 -10.52
C ASN A 111 -18.26 -15.75 -11.37
N ILE A 112 -17.15 -15.36 -12.00
CA ILE A 112 -16.31 -16.29 -12.78
C ILE A 112 -15.65 -17.31 -11.85
N ILE A 113 -15.06 -16.86 -10.74
CA ILE A 113 -14.43 -17.74 -9.75
C ILE A 113 -15.45 -18.73 -9.20
N GLU A 114 -16.62 -18.28 -8.77
CA GLU A 114 -17.68 -19.13 -8.22
C GLU A 114 -18.15 -20.17 -9.24
N LYS A 115 -18.40 -19.75 -10.49
CA LYS A 115 -18.83 -20.64 -11.58
C LYS A 115 -17.85 -21.77 -11.83
N HIS A 116 -16.54 -21.50 -11.69
CA HIS A 116 -15.49 -22.47 -11.99
C HIS A 116 -14.84 -23.10 -10.74
N SER A 117 -15.27 -22.72 -9.54
CA SER A 117 -14.65 -23.08 -8.25
C SER A 117 -14.51 -24.60 -8.04
N ASN A 118 -15.53 -25.38 -8.41
CA ASN A 118 -15.51 -26.84 -8.29
C ASN A 118 -14.60 -27.50 -9.33
N GLN A 119 -14.55 -26.95 -10.54
CA GLN A 119 -13.66 -27.45 -11.60
C GLN A 119 -12.20 -27.18 -11.24
N ILE A 120 -11.91 -25.97 -10.74
CA ILE A 120 -10.57 -25.56 -10.29
C ILE A 120 -10.10 -26.46 -9.15
N ASP A 121 -10.96 -26.77 -8.17
CA ASP A 121 -10.63 -27.68 -7.07
C ASP A 121 -10.39 -29.13 -7.54
N ALA A 122 -11.25 -29.66 -8.42
CA ALA A 122 -11.05 -30.98 -8.98
C ALA A 122 -9.74 -31.09 -9.78
N MET A 123 -9.36 -30.02 -10.48
CA MET A 123 -8.11 -29.95 -11.23
C MET A 123 -6.89 -29.78 -10.31
N SER A 124 -6.97 -28.95 -9.27
CA SER A 124 -5.88 -28.73 -8.32
C SER A 124 -5.51 -30.01 -7.58
N LYS A 125 -6.50 -30.86 -7.26
CA LYS A 125 -6.28 -32.17 -6.62
C LYS A 125 -5.51 -33.18 -7.47
N ARG A 126 -5.31 -32.91 -8.76
CA ARG A 126 -4.43 -33.71 -9.63
C ARG A 126 -2.95 -33.37 -9.45
N ILE A 127 -2.64 -32.22 -8.85
CA ILE A 127 -1.28 -31.83 -8.50
C ILE A 127 -0.91 -32.55 -7.20
N GLU A 128 0.13 -33.38 -7.25
CA GLU A 128 0.55 -34.23 -6.12
C GLU A 128 0.80 -33.42 -4.84
N THR A 129 1.31 -32.19 -4.94
CA THR A 129 1.53 -31.32 -3.78
C THR A 129 0.22 -30.86 -3.11
N PHE A 130 -0.89 -30.75 -3.85
CA PHE A 130 -2.16 -30.19 -3.34
C PHE A 130 -3.22 -31.25 -3.01
N ASN A 131 -3.04 -32.49 -3.47
CA ASN A 131 -4.03 -33.56 -3.31
C ASN A 131 -4.42 -33.82 -1.83
N HIS A 132 -3.49 -33.67 -0.89
CA HIS A 132 -3.65 -33.91 0.54
C HIS A 132 -4.03 -32.65 1.33
N LEU A 133 -3.89 -31.46 0.74
CA LEU A 133 -4.12 -30.19 1.41
C LEU A 133 -5.58 -29.74 1.28
N PRO A 134 -6.18 -29.12 2.29
CA PRO A 134 -7.50 -28.52 2.13
C PRO A 134 -7.43 -27.32 1.17
N LYS A 135 -8.49 -27.09 0.39
CA LYS A 135 -8.55 -26.08 -0.69
C LYS A 135 -8.12 -24.69 -0.19
N GLU A 136 -8.53 -24.34 1.01
CA GLU A 136 -8.28 -23.06 1.66
C GLU A 136 -6.77 -22.78 1.77
N SER A 137 -5.93 -23.82 1.88
CA SER A 137 -4.48 -23.68 2.05
C SER A 137 -3.75 -23.16 0.81
N TYR A 138 -4.33 -23.34 -0.39
CA TYR A 138 -3.69 -22.98 -1.67
C TYR A 138 -4.61 -22.20 -2.61
N SER A 139 -5.89 -22.00 -2.24
CA SER A 139 -6.87 -21.28 -3.04
C SER A 139 -6.43 -19.87 -3.43
N LEU A 140 -5.76 -19.15 -2.52
CA LEU A 140 -5.21 -17.83 -2.83
C LEU A 140 -4.24 -17.89 -4.02
N LEU A 141 -3.34 -18.87 -4.03
CA LEU A 141 -2.38 -19.06 -5.12
C LEU A 141 -3.07 -19.38 -6.46
N LEU A 142 -4.18 -20.13 -6.43
CA LEU A 142 -4.90 -20.50 -7.65
C LEU A 142 -5.73 -19.36 -8.23
N TYR A 143 -6.27 -18.50 -7.37
CA TYR A 143 -7.13 -17.39 -7.78
C TYR A 143 -6.38 -16.08 -8.00
N SER A 144 -5.16 -15.97 -7.48
CA SER A 144 -4.26 -14.85 -7.80
C SER A 144 -3.38 -15.25 -8.98
N ASP A 145 -3.33 -14.43 -10.03
CA ASP A 145 -2.39 -14.60 -11.15
C ASP A 145 -0.97 -14.21 -10.69
N VAL A 146 -0.47 -14.85 -9.63
CA VAL A 146 0.92 -14.74 -9.17
C VAL A 146 1.75 -15.64 -10.07
N LYS A 147 1.78 -15.32 -11.37
CA LYS A 147 2.77 -15.87 -12.26
C LYS A 147 4.11 -15.26 -11.91
N ASN A 148 4.96 -16.08 -11.30
CA ASN A 148 6.40 -15.94 -11.41
C ASN A 148 6.74 -15.79 -12.90
N HIS A 149 7.20 -14.60 -13.30
CA HIS A 149 8.06 -14.49 -14.47
C HIS A 149 9.38 -15.19 -14.13
N LEU A 150 9.45 -16.50 -14.39
CA LEU A 150 10.68 -17.28 -14.48
C LEU A 150 10.76 -17.90 -15.87
#